data_AF-A0A164B9L5-F1
#
_entry.id   AF-A0A164B9L5-F1
#
_cell.length_a   1.000
_cell.length_b   1.000
_cell.length_c   1.000
_cell.angle_alpha   90.00
_cell.angle_beta   90.00
_cell.angle_gamma   90.00
#
_symmetry.space_group_name_H-M   'P 1'
#
loop_
_entity.id
_entity.type
_entity.pdbx_description
1 polymer ?
#
loop_
_entity_poly.entity_id
_entity_poly.type
_entity_poly.pdbx_seq_one_letter_code
_entity_poly.pdbx_strand_id
1 'polypeptide(L)'
;MGGVACDDVVVQGITRSDRELLDAQALVGELVPAGSVFAFLAEHRHELFPDSFIADLFSSSTGRPSLPADLVGSVLVLKELFDLSDPQTADAVRYDIRWKVACGRSLTQAAFDPSTLVYWRKRIAASDRPDRVFDAVARVIADTGILRGRRKRCVDSTVFDDAVATQDTVTQLVAAMRKAARLVPGAESVIERVARLDYSKPGKPDIDWDDPDAKANLVSDLVNDALAVLAELTGEDAPERDEPAADALGLLALVAGQDVELADGSDGTDGRWRIARRVAPDRVISTVDPEARHTRKSKSNRKDGFRGHVSAEPETGLITDTELTSAAGEGGSDPVVGRQMISRDRF
;
A
#
# COMPACT_ATOMS: atom_id res chain seq x y z
N MET A 1 -10.38 28.76 20.28
CA MET A 1 -11.78 28.53 20.68
C MET A 1 -12.66 28.80 19.48
N GLY A 2 -13.16 27.75 18.86
CA GLY A 2 -13.95 27.74 17.64
C GLY A 2 -14.34 26.30 17.42
N GLY A 3 -15.34 25.85 18.17
CA GLY A 3 -15.83 24.47 18.11
C GLY A 3 -16.45 24.24 16.75
N VAL A 4 -15.87 23.32 15.99
CA VAL A 4 -16.58 22.69 14.87
C VAL A 4 -17.68 21.87 15.52
N ALA A 5 -18.93 22.26 15.27
CA ALA A 5 -20.09 21.49 15.71
C ALA A 5 -19.97 20.07 15.15
N CYS A 6 -19.93 19.09 16.04
CA CYS A 6 -19.86 17.68 15.71
C CYS A 6 -21.26 17.12 15.43
N ASP A 7 -22.10 17.87 14.71
CA ASP A 7 -23.52 17.54 14.56
C ASP A 7 -23.79 16.58 13.38
N ASP A 8 -22.83 16.39 12.48
CA ASP A 8 -22.97 15.50 11.31
C ASP A 8 -21.98 14.33 11.28
N VAL A 9 -21.25 14.06 12.38
CA VAL A 9 -20.22 13.01 12.37
C VAL A 9 -20.50 11.90 13.36
N VAL A 10 -20.61 10.68 12.82
CA VAL A 10 -21.05 9.52 13.59
C VAL A 10 -19.86 8.68 14.05
N VAL A 11 -19.13 9.19 15.05
CA VAL A 11 -18.17 8.37 15.78
C VAL A 11 -18.93 7.57 16.84
N GLN A 12 -18.98 6.24 16.68
CA GLN A 12 -19.62 5.36 17.66
C GLN A 12 -18.64 4.74 18.66
N GLY A 13 -17.38 4.56 18.27
CA GLY A 13 -16.30 4.20 19.19
C GLY A 13 -15.84 5.43 19.95
N ILE A 14 -16.51 5.76 21.04
CA ILE A 14 -16.17 6.92 21.88
C ILE A 14 -15.24 6.44 22.99
N THR A 15 -14.13 7.14 23.20
CA THR A 15 -13.31 6.94 24.39
C THR A 15 -14.17 7.22 25.63
N ARG A 16 -14.37 6.21 26.49
CA ARG A 16 -15.00 6.41 27.80
C ARG A 16 -13.95 6.92 28.78
N SER A 17 -14.24 8.04 29.44
CA SER A 17 -13.36 8.63 30.46
C SER A 17 -13.31 7.83 31.76
N ASP A 18 -14.29 6.96 31.98
CA ASP A 18 -14.40 6.18 33.21
C ASP A 18 -13.42 5.00 33.17
N ARG A 19 -12.50 4.98 34.14
CA ARG A 19 -11.52 3.89 34.27
C ARG A 19 -12.22 2.61 34.69
N GLU A 20 -11.93 1.52 33.98
CA GLU A 20 -12.35 0.18 34.40
C GLU A 20 -11.62 -0.23 35.70
N LEU A 21 -12.22 -1.11 36.50
CA LEU A 21 -11.63 -1.60 37.77
C LEU A 21 -10.19 -2.15 37.58
N LEU A 22 -9.92 -2.74 36.41
CA LEU A 22 -8.64 -3.34 36.05
C LEU A 22 -7.87 -2.53 34.99
N ASP A 23 -8.08 -1.21 34.97
CA ASP A 23 -7.32 -0.29 34.11
C ASP A 23 -5.80 -0.48 34.29
N ALA A 24 -5.10 -0.82 33.20
CA ALA A 24 -3.70 -1.18 33.29
C ALA A 24 -2.81 0.00 33.69
N GLN A 25 -3.15 1.22 33.24
CA GLN A 25 -2.37 2.42 33.58
C GLN A 25 -2.46 2.73 35.08
N ALA A 26 -3.65 2.60 35.68
CA ALA A 26 -3.84 2.83 37.10
C ALA A 26 -3.22 1.74 37.99
N LEU A 27 -3.22 0.48 37.55
CA LEU A 27 -2.76 -0.65 38.37
C LEU A 27 -1.26 -0.94 38.25
N VAL A 28 -0.70 -0.82 37.06
CA VAL A 28 0.67 -1.28 36.74
C VAL A 28 1.41 -0.32 35.81
N GLY A 29 0.96 0.94 35.71
CA GLY A 29 1.56 1.94 34.84
C GLY A 29 3.03 2.22 35.15
N GLU A 30 3.44 2.06 36.41
CA GLU A 30 4.81 2.20 36.89
C GLU A 30 5.78 1.14 36.34
N LEU A 31 5.26 0.01 35.83
CA LEU A 31 6.07 -0.99 35.14
C LEU A 31 6.51 -0.53 33.73
N VAL A 32 5.86 0.50 33.17
CA VAL A 32 6.21 1.04 31.86
C VAL A 32 7.38 2.03 32.02
N PRO A 33 8.49 1.84 31.29
CA PRO A 33 9.63 2.73 31.40
C PRO A 33 9.28 4.18 31.08
N ALA A 34 9.61 5.09 31.99
CA ALA A 34 9.47 6.53 31.77
C ALA A 34 10.26 6.97 30.53
N GLY A 35 9.69 7.90 29.75
CA GLY A 35 10.28 8.36 28.49
C GLY A 35 10.19 7.36 27.32
N SER A 36 9.61 6.17 27.52
CA SER A 36 9.30 5.28 26.40
C SER A 36 8.09 5.77 25.59
N VAL A 37 8.00 5.34 24.33
CA VAL A 37 6.81 5.62 23.49
C VAL A 37 5.51 5.12 24.12
N PHE A 38 5.57 4.04 24.91
CA PHE A 38 4.42 3.52 25.61
C PHE A 38 3.93 4.49 26.69
N ALA A 39 4.84 5.03 27.50
CA ALA A 39 4.51 6.05 28.49
C ALA A 39 3.99 7.33 27.83
N PHE A 40 4.61 7.75 26.73
CA PHE A 40 4.18 8.91 25.95
C PHE A 40 2.75 8.76 25.42
N LEU A 41 2.41 7.61 24.81
CA LEU A 41 1.04 7.33 24.35
C LEU A 41 0.06 7.19 25.53
N ALA A 42 0.52 6.63 26.66
CA ALA A 42 -0.30 6.53 27.86
C ALA A 42 -0.70 7.91 28.42
N GLU A 43 0.12 8.94 28.20
CA GLU A 43 -0.13 10.32 28.62
C GLU A 43 -0.90 11.13 27.56
N HIS A 44 -0.57 10.97 26.27
CA HIS A 44 -1.00 11.90 25.23
C HIS A 44 -1.94 11.31 24.15
N ARG A 45 -2.30 10.01 24.17
CA ARG A 45 -3.11 9.39 23.10
C ARG A 45 -4.42 10.11 22.78
N HIS A 46 -5.09 10.68 23.78
CA HIS A 46 -6.38 11.37 23.58
C HIS A 46 -6.21 12.72 22.87
N GLU A 47 -5.06 13.38 23.06
CA GLU A 47 -4.71 14.62 22.37
C GLU A 47 -4.22 14.34 20.94
N LEU A 48 -3.45 13.26 20.76
CA LEU A 48 -2.92 12.85 19.46
C LEU A 48 -4.00 12.28 18.54
N PHE A 49 -4.94 11.54 19.10
CA PHE A 49 -5.99 10.81 18.38
C PHE A 49 -7.37 11.08 19.03
N PRO A 50 -7.86 12.32 18.97
CA PRO A 50 -9.23 12.61 19.40
C PRO A 50 -10.23 11.85 18.53
N ASP A 51 -11.45 11.65 18.99
CA ASP A 51 -12.49 10.95 18.21
C ASP A 51 -12.74 11.61 16.83
N SER A 52 -12.57 12.94 16.75
CA SER A 52 -12.64 13.70 15.50
C SER A 52 -11.57 13.29 14.45
N PHE A 53 -10.54 12.56 14.86
CA PHE A 53 -9.44 12.08 14.00
C PHE A 53 -9.86 10.99 13.02
N ILE A 54 -10.90 10.21 13.33
CA ILE A 54 -11.40 9.09 12.51
C ILE A 54 -12.83 9.31 12.02
N ALA A 55 -13.37 10.48 12.30
CA ALA A 55 -14.76 10.81 12.19
C ALA A 55 -15.29 10.64 10.75
N ASP A 56 -14.47 11.04 9.78
CA ASP A 56 -14.69 10.91 8.34
C ASP A 56 -14.71 9.44 7.84
N LEU A 57 -14.16 8.50 8.60
CA LEU A 57 -14.01 7.10 8.18
C LEU A 57 -15.28 6.24 8.39
N PHE A 58 -16.29 6.80 9.05
CA PHE A 58 -17.54 6.11 9.38
C PHE A 58 -18.73 7.00 9.03
N SER A 59 -19.44 6.65 7.97
CA SER A 59 -20.59 7.41 7.45
C SER A 59 -21.94 7.01 8.05
N SER A 60 -22.00 5.92 8.82
CA SER A 60 -23.26 5.36 9.33
C SER A 60 -23.41 5.50 10.84
N SER A 61 -24.56 6.02 11.26
CA SER A 61 -25.08 5.98 12.64
C SER A 61 -25.72 4.67 13.06
N THR A 62 -25.75 3.70 12.16
CA THR A 62 -26.32 2.38 12.41
C THR A 62 -25.25 1.32 12.17
N GLY A 63 -24.95 0.54 13.21
CA GLY A 63 -23.91 -0.49 13.14
C GLY A 63 -23.30 -0.83 14.49
N ARG A 64 -22.33 -1.75 14.45
CA ARG A 64 -21.45 -2.01 15.58
C ARG A 64 -20.50 -0.81 15.73
N PRO A 65 -20.33 -0.27 16.94
CA PRO A 65 -19.39 0.80 17.18
C PRO A 65 -17.99 0.48 16.65
N SER A 66 -17.33 1.48 16.06
CA SER A 66 -15.92 1.41 15.71
C SER A 66 -15.07 1.21 16.96
N LEU A 67 -13.82 0.81 16.78
CA LEU A 67 -12.83 0.99 17.84
C LEU A 67 -12.59 2.51 18.04
N PRO A 68 -12.32 2.95 19.29
CA PRO A 68 -11.95 4.34 19.57
C PRO A 68 -10.69 4.81 18.83
N ALA A 69 -10.63 6.10 18.53
CA ALA A 69 -9.53 6.71 17.78
C ALA A 69 -8.19 6.58 18.51
N ASP A 70 -8.20 6.83 19.82
CA ASP A 70 -7.03 6.73 20.71
C ASP A 70 -6.44 5.32 20.75
N LEU A 71 -7.31 4.30 20.75
CA LEU A 71 -6.89 2.90 20.66
C LEU A 71 -6.24 2.61 19.31
N VAL A 72 -6.95 2.87 18.21
CA VAL A 72 -6.48 2.45 16.88
C VAL A 72 -5.25 3.25 16.46
N GLY A 73 -5.21 4.55 16.73
CA GLY A 73 -4.06 5.41 16.45
C GLY A 73 -2.82 4.92 17.19
N SER A 74 -2.94 4.65 18.50
CA SER A 74 -1.83 4.14 19.31
C SER A 74 -1.35 2.77 18.80
N VAL A 75 -2.26 1.87 18.48
CA VAL A 75 -1.91 0.53 17.98
C VAL A 75 -1.21 0.60 16.63
N LEU A 76 -1.70 1.42 15.69
CA LEU A 76 -1.06 1.56 14.37
C LEU A 76 0.34 2.16 14.51
N VAL A 77 0.53 3.21 15.34
CA VAL A 77 1.86 3.77 15.59
C VAL A 77 2.81 2.73 16.19
N LEU A 78 2.38 2.01 17.23
CA LEU A 78 3.20 0.99 17.86
C LEU A 78 3.49 -0.18 16.92
N LYS A 79 2.51 -0.60 16.11
CA LYS A 79 2.70 -1.65 15.11
C LYS A 79 3.86 -1.31 14.18
N GLU A 80 3.85 -0.11 13.61
CA GLU A 80 4.87 0.30 12.64
C GLU A 80 6.23 0.54 13.31
N LEU A 81 6.26 1.12 14.53
CA LEU A 81 7.51 1.32 15.27
C LEU A 81 8.22 0.01 15.67
N PHE A 82 7.45 -1.04 15.94
CA PHE A 82 7.97 -2.34 16.35
C PHE A 82 7.99 -3.38 15.23
N ASP A 83 7.65 -2.98 14.00
CA ASP A 83 7.60 -3.83 12.80
C ASP A 83 6.84 -5.15 13.03
N LEU A 84 5.67 -5.05 13.66
CA LEU A 84 4.84 -6.21 13.98
C LEU A 84 3.87 -6.51 12.83
N SER A 85 3.67 -7.80 12.55
CA SER A 85 2.53 -8.26 11.74
C SER A 85 1.20 -8.01 12.46
N ASP A 86 0.08 -8.06 11.72
CA ASP A 86 -1.25 -7.85 12.34
C ASP A 86 -1.57 -8.89 13.44
N PRO A 87 -1.27 -10.21 13.27
CA PRO A 87 -1.44 -11.17 14.36
C PRO A 87 -0.56 -10.88 15.57
N GLN A 88 0.72 -10.55 15.35
CA GLN A 88 1.63 -10.18 16.45
C GLN A 88 1.19 -8.91 17.18
N THR A 89 0.62 -7.95 16.45
CA THR A 89 0.06 -6.72 17.03
C THR A 89 -1.14 -7.03 17.91
N ALA A 90 -2.07 -7.88 17.44
CA ALA A 90 -3.21 -8.32 18.24
C ALA A 90 -2.76 -9.05 19.51
N ASP A 91 -1.74 -9.91 19.42
CA ASP A 91 -1.15 -10.58 20.57
C ASP A 91 -0.46 -9.60 21.53
N ALA A 92 0.27 -8.60 21.02
CA ALA A 92 0.89 -7.57 21.85
C ALA A 92 -0.16 -6.76 22.62
N VAL A 93 -1.24 -6.31 21.97
CA VAL A 93 -2.38 -5.64 22.62
C VAL A 93 -3.06 -6.54 23.64
N ARG A 94 -3.02 -7.86 23.45
CA ARG A 94 -3.63 -8.84 24.35
C ARG A 94 -2.78 -9.11 25.58
N TYR A 95 -1.48 -9.30 25.42
CA TYR A 95 -0.61 -9.91 26.43
C TYR A 95 0.46 -8.95 27.00
N ASP A 96 0.87 -7.91 26.27
CA ASP A 96 1.93 -7.01 26.72
C ASP A 96 1.37 -5.85 27.55
N ILE A 97 1.79 -5.75 28.81
CA ILE A 97 1.39 -4.69 29.74
C ILE A 97 1.71 -3.30 29.19
N ARG A 98 2.84 -3.13 28.49
CA ARG A 98 3.22 -1.83 27.91
C ARG A 98 2.21 -1.38 26.87
N TRP A 99 1.73 -2.31 26.04
CA TRP A 99 0.69 -2.04 25.05
C TRP A 99 -0.66 -1.76 25.70
N LYS A 100 -1.02 -2.50 26.76
CA LYS A 100 -2.24 -2.22 27.54
C LYS A 100 -2.24 -0.80 28.09
N VAL A 101 -1.15 -0.38 28.71
CA VAL A 101 -0.99 0.96 29.29
C VAL A 101 -1.01 2.02 28.20
N ALA A 102 -0.22 1.84 27.13
CA ALA A 102 -0.16 2.79 26.02
C ALA A 102 -1.50 3.00 25.31
N CYS A 103 -2.31 1.93 25.18
CA CYS A 103 -3.58 1.95 24.46
C CYS A 103 -4.81 2.15 25.36
N GLY A 104 -4.63 2.48 26.65
CA GLY A 104 -5.74 2.68 27.59
C GLY A 104 -6.63 1.46 27.78
N ARG A 105 -6.05 0.26 27.89
CA ARG A 105 -6.76 -1.01 27.99
C ARG A 105 -6.69 -1.57 29.40
N SER A 106 -7.74 -2.30 29.79
CA SER A 106 -7.74 -3.10 31.01
C SER A 106 -6.87 -4.36 30.86
N LEU A 107 -6.32 -4.84 31.98
CA LEU A 107 -5.46 -6.04 32.04
C LEU A 107 -6.17 -7.30 31.53
N THR A 108 -7.47 -7.42 31.75
CA THR A 108 -8.26 -8.59 31.35
C THR A 108 -8.91 -8.45 29.97
N GLN A 109 -8.79 -7.27 29.36
CA GLN A 109 -9.49 -6.99 28.12
C GLN A 109 -8.90 -7.78 26.95
N ALA A 110 -9.73 -8.41 26.13
CA ALA A 110 -9.23 -9.02 24.90
C ALA A 110 -8.77 -7.96 23.88
N ALA A 111 -7.90 -8.38 22.96
CA ALA A 111 -7.61 -7.63 21.74
C ALA A 111 -8.76 -7.82 20.71
N PHE A 112 -8.64 -7.15 19.57
CA PHE A 112 -9.53 -7.31 18.42
C PHE A 112 -9.00 -8.38 17.46
N ASP A 113 -9.83 -8.79 16.50
CA ASP A 113 -9.41 -9.68 15.42
C ASP A 113 -8.36 -8.99 14.52
N PRO A 114 -7.24 -9.65 14.14
CA PRO A 114 -6.18 -9.04 13.33
C PRO A 114 -6.66 -8.36 12.04
N SER A 115 -7.69 -8.91 11.39
CA SER A 115 -8.25 -8.33 10.15
C SER A 115 -8.79 -6.91 10.34
N THR A 116 -9.12 -6.53 11.58
CA THR A 116 -9.53 -5.18 11.94
C THR A 116 -8.50 -4.14 11.49
N LEU A 117 -7.20 -4.43 11.64
CA LEU A 117 -6.12 -3.51 11.24
C LEU A 117 -6.04 -3.33 9.72
N VAL A 118 -6.32 -4.39 8.95
CA VAL A 118 -6.42 -4.31 7.49
C VAL A 118 -7.55 -3.38 7.06
N TYR A 119 -8.73 -3.52 7.67
CA TYR A 119 -9.88 -2.65 7.36
C TYR A 119 -9.59 -1.19 7.73
N TRP A 120 -8.92 -0.95 8.85
CA TRP A 120 -8.52 0.40 9.26
C TRP A 120 -7.56 1.05 8.27
N ARG A 121 -6.47 0.37 7.90
CA ARG A 121 -5.51 0.91 6.93
C ARG A 121 -6.17 1.16 5.58
N LYS A 122 -7.05 0.26 5.10
CA LYS A 122 -7.83 0.47 3.86
C LYS A 122 -8.73 1.70 3.92
N ARG A 123 -9.44 1.91 5.04
CA ARG A 123 -10.30 3.09 5.21
C ARG A 123 -9.49 4.39 5.24
N ILE A 124 -8.38 4.41 5.96
CA ILE A 124 -7.49 5.59 6.02
C ILE A 124 -6.95 5.90 4.62
N ALA A 125 -6.47 4.89 3.90
CA ALA A 125 -5.94 5.05 2.54
C ALA A 125 -7.00 5.57 1.54
N ALA A 126 -8.25 5.16 1.70
CA ALA A 126 -9.36 5.59 0.83
C ALA A 126 -10.00 6.93 1.25
N SER A 127 -9.54 7.56 2.33
CA SER A 127 -10.08 8.81 2.82
C SER A 127 -9.47 10.02 2.11
N ASP A 128 -10.12 11.18 2.20
CA ASP A 128 -9.55 12.46 1.76
C ASP A 128 -8.37 12.93 2.64
N ARG A 129 -8.09 12.22 3.75
CA ARG A 129 -7.06 12.56 4.74
C ARG A 129 -6.22 11.35 5.14
N PRO A 130 -5.48 10.73 4.21
CA PRO A 130 -4.65 9.57 4.51
C PRO A 130 -3.49 9.91 5.45
N ASP A 131 -2.92 11.10 5.33
CA ASP A 131 -1.76 11.57 6.11
C ASP A 131 -2.12 12.22 7.45
N ARG A 132 -3.28 11.88 8.01
CA ARG A 132 -3.84 12.47 9.25
C ARG A 132 -2.89 12.46 10.45
N VAL A 133 -2.05 11.43 10.59
CA VAL A 133 -1.03 11.37 11.67
C VAL A 133 0.03 12.45 11.44
N PHE A 134 0.47 12.62 10.20
CA PHE A 134 1.44 13.64 9.81
C PHE A 134 0.89 15.05 10.05
N ASP A 135 -0.39 15.28 9.75
CA ASP A 135 -1.08 16.54 10.07
C ASP A 135 -1.08 16.84 11.58
N ALA A 136 -1.30 15.82 12.42
CA ALA A 136 -1.28 16.00 13.87
C ALA A 136 0.13 16.35 14.37
N VAL A 137 1.16 15.66 13.88
CA VAL A 137 2.57 16.00 14.17
C VAL A 137 2.90 17.43 13.71
N ALA A 138 2.46 17.82 12.52
CA ALA A 138 2.70 19.15 11.99
C ALA A 138 2.08 20.26 12.85
N ARG A 139 0.90 20.02 13.45
CA ARG A 139 0.29 20.95 14.41
C ARG A 139 1.12 21.09 15.67
N VAL A 140 1.60 19.98 16.26
CA VAL A 140 2.48 20.03 17.44
C VAL A 140 3.77 20.81 17.13
N ILE A 141 4.35 20.61 15.95
CA ILE A 141 5.53 21.35 15.50
C ILE A 141 5.23 22.86 15.41
N ALA A 142 4.07 23.23 14.84
CA ALA A 142 3.66 24.62 14.71
C ALA A 142 3.41 25.28 16.08
N ASP A 143 2.69 24.61 16.98
CA ASP A 143 2.33 25.11 18.30
C ASP A 143 3.54 25.30 19.21
N THR A 144 4.50 24.35 19.16
CA THR A 144 5.76 24.46 19.91
C THR A 144 6.74 25.46 19.30
N GLY A 145 6.57 25.78 18.00
CA GLY A 145 7.50 26.62 17.26
C GLY A 145 8.90 26.03 17.13
N ILE A 146 9.06 24.71 17.35
CA ILE A 146 10.37 24.05 17.39
C ILE A 146 11.17 24.20 16.09
N LEU A 147 10.51 24.39 14.94
CA LEU A 147 11.18 24.63 13.66
C LEU A 147 11.38 26.11 13.30
N ARG A 148 11.01 27.06 14.17
CA ARG A 148 11.13 28.50 13.87
C ARG A 148 12.58 28.88 13.60
N GLY A 149 12.84 29.41 12.40
CA GLY A 149 14.18 29.79 11.94
C GLY A 149 15.03 28.62 11.40
N ARG A 150 14.55 27.37 11.51
CA ARG A 150 15.23 26.18 11.00
C ARG A 150 14.69 25.82 9.61
N ARG A 151 15.32 26.37 8.58
CA ARG A 151 14.88 26.25 7.16
C ARG A 151 15.64 25.20 6.36
N LYS A 152 16.61 24.50 6.97
CA LYS A 152 17.37 23.44 6.31
C LYS A 152 16.50 22.18 6.24
N ARG A 153 16.53 21.51 5.09
CA ARG A 153 15.93 20.20 4.86
C ARG A 153 16.96 19.29 4.24
N CYS A 154 17.15 18.12 4.86
CA CYS A 154 17.92 17.03 4.29
C CYS A 154 16.93 16.02 3.73
N VAL A 155 17.05 15.75 2.43
CA VAL A 155 16.25 14.71 1.76
C VAL A 155 17.13 13.48 1.60
N ASP A 156 16.62 12.34 2.04
CA ASP A 156 17.22 11.04 1.81
C ASP A 156 16.15 10.07 1.32
N SER A 157 16.57 9.04 0.58
CA SER A 157 15.67 8.02 0.08
C SER A 157 16.16 6.61 0.39
N THR A 158 15.21 5.73 0.64
CA THR A 158 15.47 4.31 0.87
C THR A 158 14.52 3.46 0.03
N VAL A 159 14.97 2.25 -0.29
CA VAL A 159 14.15 1.27 -1.00
C VAL A 159 13.41 0.43 0.01
N PHE A 160 12.08 0.49 -0.06
CA PHE A 160 11.17 -0.39 0.66
C PHE A 160 10.90 -1.62 -0.20
N ASP A 161 10.94 -2.78 0.45
CA ASP A 161 10.58 -4.03 -0.19
C ASP A 161 9.06 -4.03 -0.45
N ASP A 162 8.65 -4.61 -1.57
CA ASP A 162 7.23 -4.85 -1.81
C ASP A 162 6.69 -6.01 -0.96
N ALA A 163 5.36 -6.12 -0.94
CA ALA A 163 4.65 -7.23 -0.33
C ALA A 163 4.07 -8.19 -1.38
N VAL A 164 4.65 -8.23 -2.59
CA VAL A 164 4.18 -9.06 -3.70
C VAL A 164 5.28 -9.96 -4.23
N ALA A 165 4.90 -11.10 -4.79
CA ALA A 165 5.85 -11.95 -5.49
C ALA A 165 6.17 -11.38 -6.88
N THR A 166 7.46 -11.31 -7.21
CA THR A 166 7.92 -11.04 -8.58
C THR A 166 7.47 -12.17 -9.51
N GLN A 167 6.73 -11.81 -10.55
CA GLN A 167 6.16 -12.73 -11.52
C GLN A 167 7.01 -12.79 -12.80
N ASP A 168 7.27 -13.99 -13.29
CA ASP A 168 7.81 -14.21 -14.63
C ASP A 168 6.77 -13.91 -15.73
N THR A 169 7.22 -13.73 -16.97
CA THR A 169 6.38 -13.32 -18.10
C THR A 169 5.15 -14.22 -18.30
N VAL A 170 5.31 -15.55 -18.20
CA VAL A 170 4.18 -16.49 -18.35
C VAL A 170 3.17 -16.29 -17.22
N THR A 171 3.66 -16.21 -15.97
CA THR A 171 2.79 -15.97 -14.80
C THR A 171 2.05 -14.64 -14.91
N GLN A 172 2.72 -13.56 -15.36
CA GLN A 172 2.08 -12.26 -15.53
C GLN A 172 1.01 -12.27 -16.62
N LEU A 173 1.28 -12.87 -17.78
CA LEU A 173 0.30 -12.95 -18.88
C LEU A 173 -0.97 -13.67 -18.46
N VAL A 174 -0.81 -14.84 -17.83
CA VAL A 174 -1.96 -15.60 -17.31
C VAL A 174 -2.70 -14.81 -16.24
N ALA A 175 -1.99 -14.17 -15.31
CA ALA A 175 -2.62 -13.38 -14.26
C ALA A 175 -3.35 -12.13 -14.80
N ALA A 176 -2.79 -11.46 -15.81
CA ALA A 176 -3.39 -10.30 -16.46
C ALA A 176 -4.65 -10.68 -17.25
N MET A 177 -4.61 -11.78 -18.00
CA MET A 177 -5.78 -12.33 -18.69
C MET A 177 -6.90 -12.67 -17.71
N ARG A 178 -6.57 -13.32 -16.59
CA ARG A 178 -7.53 -13.63 -15.51
C ARG A 178 -8.07 -12.39 -14.81
N LYS A 179 -7.27 -11.32 -14.74
CA LYS A 179 -7.71 -10.03 -14.17
C LYS A 179 -8.67 -9.33 -15.13
N ALA A 180 -8.37 -9.31 -16.43
CA ALA A 180 -9.26 -8.79 -17.46
C ALA A 180 -10.61 -9.54 -17.47
N ALA A 181 -10.60 -10.88 -17.46
CA ALA A 181 -11.81 -11.70 -17.37
C ALA A 181 -12.74 -11.28 -16.22
N ARG A 182 -12.16 -10.96 -15.05
CA ARG A 182 -12.91 -10.63 -13.84
C ARG A 182 -13.42 -9.18 -13.81
N LEU A 183 -12.63 -8.24 -14.33
CA LEU A 183 -12.88 -6.81 -14.15
C LEU A 183 -13.54 -6.15 -15.36
N VAL A 184 -13.42 -6.75 -16.55
CA VAL A 184 -13.95 -6.18 -17.79
C VAL A 184 -15.25 -6.90 -18.16
N PRO A 185 -16.39 -6.19 -18.21
CA PRO A 185 -17.66 -6.78 -18.62
C PRO A 185 -17.56 -7.49 -19.98
N GLY A 186 -18.03 -8.73 -20.05
CA GLY A 186 -18.02 -9.53 -21.29
C GLY A 186 -16.68 -10.17 -21.67
N ALA A 187 -15.58 -9.86 -20.96
CA ALA A 187 -14.25 -10.38 -21.31
C ALA A 187 -14.14 -11.90 -21.25
N GLU A 188 -14.82 -12.58 -20.31
CA GLU A 188 -14.85 -14.05 -20.27
C GLU A 188 -15.33 -14.64 -21.59
N SER A 189 -16.44 -14.12 -22.15
CA SER A 189 -17.00 -14.59 -23.42
C SER A 189 -16.10 -14.29 -24.62
N VAL A 190 -15.31 -13.20 -24.56
CA VAL A 190 -14.33 -12.86 -25.58
C VAL A 190 -13.16 -13.82 -25.50
N ILE A 191 -12.61 -14.04 -24.30
CA ILE A 191 -11.51 -14.98 -24.05
C ILE A 191 -11.88 -16.38 -24.55
N GLU A 192 -13.07 -16.90 -24.19
CA GLU A 192 -13.53 -18.21 -24.65
C GLU A 192 -13.64 -18.33 -26.19
N ARG A 193 -13.90 -17.21 -26.89
CA ARG A 193 -14.06 -17.18 -28.34
C ARG A 193 -12.72 -17.09 -29.08
N VAL A 194 -11.79 -16.26 -28.60
CA VAL A 194 -10.60 -15.86 -29.38
C VAL A 194 -9.30 -16.45 -28.87
N ALA A 195 -9.24 -16.84 -27.59
CA ALA A 195 -8.03 -17.36 -26.99
C ALA A 195 -7.87 -18.87 -27.23
N ARG A 196 -6.62 -19.31 -27.36
CA ARG A 196 -6.24 -20.72 -27.53
C ARG A 196 -6.12 -21.44 -26.19
N LEU A 197 -5.64 -20.73 -25.16
CA LEU A 197 -5.37 -21.30 -23.85
C LEU A 197 -6.57 -21.15 -22.89
N ASP A 198 -6.64 -22.03 -21.89
CA ASP A 198 -7.65 -21.99 -20.83
C ASP A 198 -7.18 -21.07 -19.69
N TYR A 199 -7.83 -19.93 -19.52
CA TYR A 199 -7.57 -18.98 -18.43
C TYR A 199 -8.54 -19.13 -17.25
N SER A 200 -9.48 -20.08 -17.27
CA SER A 200 -10.45 -20.29 -16.19
C SER A 200 -9.79 -20.77 -14.89
N LYS A 201 -8.62 -21.41 -14.98
CA LYS A 201 -7.85 -21.94 -13.83
C LYS A 201 -6.61 -21.10 -13.52
N PRO A 202 -6.24 -20.95 -12.24
CA PRO A 202 -4.98 -20.33 -11.87
C PRO A 202 -3.80 -21.28 -12.12
N GLY A 203 -2.62 -20.71 -12.35
CA GLY A 203 -1.38 -21.46 -12.54
C GLY A 203 -0.85 -21.40 -13.96
N LYS A 204 0.36 -21.92 -14.18
CA LYS A 204 0.94 -22.00 -15.52
C LYS A 204 0.26 -23.12 -16.32
N PRO A 205 0.10 -22.96 -17.65
CA PRO A 205 -0.37 -24.05 -18.50
C PRO A 205 0.50 -25.29 -18.38
N ASP A 206 -0.12 -26.46 -18.52
CA ASP A 206 0.54 -27.76 -18.46
C ASP A 206 1.23 -28.05 -19.81
N ILE A 207 2.55 -27.91 -19.84
CA ILE A 207 3.40 -28.18 -21.00
C ILE A 207 4.63 -28.97 -20.56
N ASP A 208 5.32 -29.59 -21.52
CA ASP A 208 6.67 -30.11 -21.26
C ASP A 208 7.66 -28.96 -21.05
N TRP A 209 8.01 -28.70 -19.79
CA TRP A 209 8.96 -27.65 -19.42
C TRP A 209 10.41 -28.03 -19.68
N ASP A 210 10.72 -29.22 -20.18
CA ASP A 210 12.07 -29.57 -20.65
C ASP A 210 12.23 -29.37 -22.17
N ASP A 211 11.12 -29.24 -22.90
CA ASP A 211 11.09 -28.95 -24.33
C ASP A 211 11.20 -27.44 -24.64
N PRO A 212 12.27 -26.97 -25.31
CA PRO A 212 12.41 -25.58 -25.73
C PRO A 212 11.32 -25.11 -26.70
N ASP A 213 10.84 -25.98 -27.60
CA ASP A 213 9.85 -25.64 -28.60
C ASP A 213 8.47 -25.46 -27.95
N ALA A 214 8.12 -26.33 -27.00
CA ALA A 214 6.92 -26.18 -26.18
C ALA A 214 6.88 -24.84 -25.43
N LYS A 215 8.01 -24.41 -24.85
CA LYS A 215 8.12 -23.09 -24.20
C LYS A 215 7.95 -21.93 -25.18
N ALA A 216 8.59 -22.00 -26.34
CA ALA A 216 8.52 -20.93 -27.34
C ALA A 216 7.10 -20.80 -27.91
N ASN A 217 6.44 -21.92 -28.18
CA ASN A 217 5.04 -21.96 -28.62
C ASN A 217 4.12 -21.38 -27.55
N LEU A 218 4.30 -21.76 -26.28
CA LEU A 218 3.50 -21.22 -25.18
C LEU A 218 3.60 -19.68 -25.07
N VAL A 219 4.80 -19.12 -25.19
CA VAL A 219 4.99 -17.65 -25.16
C VAL A 219 4.24 -16.99 -26.32
N SER A 220 4.33 -17.57 -27.51
CA SER A 220 3.61 -17.07 -28.70
C SER A 220 2.10 -17.13 -28.50
N ASP A 221 1.57 -18.25 -28.02
CA ASP A 221 0.14 -18.43 -27.75
C ASP A 221 -0.37 -17.43 -26.70
N LEU A 222 0.35 -17.24 -25.58
CA LEU A 222 -0.04 -16.29 -24.54
C LEU A 222 -0.09 -14.84 -25.05
N VAL A 223 0.91 -14.42 -25.83
CA VAL A 223 0.95 -13.06 -26.39
C VAL A 223 -0.15 -12.88 -27.43
N ASN A 224 -0.32 -13.84 -28.34
CA ASN A 224 -1.36 -13.77 -29.36
C ASN A 224 -2.77 -13.78 -28.76
N ASP A 225 -3.02 -14.59 -27.73
CA ASP A 225 -4.29 -14.59 -27.00
C ASP A 225 -4.56 -13.21 -26.37
N ALA A 226 -3.57 -12.63 -25.70
CA ALA A 226 -3.69 -11.29 -25.11
C ALA A 226 -3.98 -10.23 -26.18
N LEU A 227 -3.27 -10.25 -27.30
CA LEU A 227 -3.49 -9.32 -28.42
C LEU A 227 -4.87 -9.49 -29.06
N ALA A 228 -5.34 -10.73 -29.22
CA ALA A 228 -6.66 -11.02 -29.77
C ALA A 228 -7.79 -10.51 -28.86
N VAL A 229 -7.64 -10.70 -27.54
CA VAL A 229 -8.59 -10.17 -26.56
C VAL A 229 -8.58 -8.64 -26.53
N LEU A 230 -7.41 -8.02 -26.57
CA LEU A 230 -7.29 -6.56 -26.62
C LEU A 230 -7.95 -6.00 -27.89
N ALA A 231 -7.71 -6.62 -29.05
CA ALA A 231 -8.30 -6.16 -30.32
C ALA A 231 -9.83 -6.09 -30.29
N GLU A 232 -10.49 -6.98 -29.55
CA GLU A 232 -11.96 -6.99 -29.41
C GLU A 232 -12.45 -6.05 -28.31
N LEU A 233 -11.69 -5.88 -27.21
CA LEU A 233 -12.12 -5.13 -26.03
C LEU A 233 -11.67 -3.66 -26.01
N THR A 234 -10.80 -3.24 -26.93
CA THR A 234 -10.32 -1.85 -27.03
C THR A 234 -10.85 -1.14 -28.29
N GLY A 235 -12.06 -1.50 -28.73
CA GLY A 235 -12.76 -0.88 -29.86
C GLY A 235 -13.50 0.43 -29.51
N GLU A 236 -14.56 0.76 -30.25
CA GLU A 236 -15.36 1.99 -30.00
C GLU A 236 -16.06 1.97 -28.62
N ASP A 237 -16.41 0.78 -28.13
CA ASP A 237 -17.05 0.57 -26.82
C ASP A 237 -16.03 0.28 -25.69
N ALA A 238 -14.77 0.66 -25.87
CA ALA A 238 -13.73 0.45 -24.86
C ALA A 238 -14.09 1.17 -23.53
N PRO A 239 -13.76 0.57 -22.37
CA PRO A 239 -13.97 1.21 -21.08
C PRO A 239 -13.31 2.59 -20.99
N GLU A 240 -13.96 3.53 -20.32
CA GLU A 240 -13.41 4.86 -20.13
C GLU A 240 -12.15 4.83 -19.26
N ARG A 241 -11.27 5.81 -19.48
CA ARG A 241 -10.05 5.97 -18.68
C ARG A 241 -10.41 6.13 -17.20
N ASP A 242 -9.59 5.54 -16.34
CA ASP A 242 -9.73 5.52 -14.87
C ASP A 242 -10.81 4.55 -14.33
N GLU A 243 -11.48 3.79 -15.21
CA GLU A 243 -12.27 2.63 -14.79
C GLU A 243 -11.37 1.41 -14.49
N PRO A 244 -11.71 0.58 -13.48
CA PRO A 244 -10.98 -0.66 -13.20
C PRO A 244 -10.88 -1.61 -14.41
N ALA A 245 -11.86 -1.55 -15.31
CA ALA A 245 -11.86 -2.29 -16.56
C ALA A 245 -10.77 -1.78 -17.53
N ALA A 246 -10.65 -0.46 -17.71
CA ALA A 246 -9.60 0.14 -18.53
C ALA A 246 -8.21 -0.16 -17.96
N ASP A 247 -8.02 -0.10 -16.64
CA ASP A 247 -6.75 -0.45 -15.99
C ASP A 247 -6.37 -1.91 -16.20
N ALA A 248 -7.35 -2.81 -16.17
CA ALA A 248 -7.10 -4.24 -16.43
C ALA A 248 -6.65 -4.49 -17.88
N LEU A 249 -7.28 -3.83 -18.86
CA LEU A 249 -6.88 -3.91 -20.27
C LEU A 249 -5.53 -3.24 -20.52
N GLY A 250 -5.28 -2.08 -19.92
CA GLY A 250 -3.99 -1.38 -20.00
C GLY A 250 -2.85 -2.22 -19.43
N LEU A 251 -3.07 -2.87 -18.28
CA LEU A 251 -2.10 -3.81 -17.71
C LEU A 251 -1.88 -5.04 -18.60
N LEU A 252 -2.94 -5.60 -19.20
CA LEU A 252 -2.80 -6.71 -20.14
C LEU A 252 -1.97 -6.31 -21.37
N ALA A 253 -2.24 -5.14 -21.95
CA ALA A 253 -1.46 -4.61 -23.08
C ALA A 253 0.01 -4.37 -22.73
N LEU A 254 0.28 -3.80 -21.54
CA LEU A 254 1.64 -3.61 -21.05
C LEU A 254 2.38 -4.94 -20.90
N VAL A 255 1.76 -5.92 -20.22
CA VAL A 255 2.38 -7.23 -19.95
C VAL A 255 2.59 -8.02 -21.25
N ALA A 256 1.68 -7.90 -22.22
CA ALA A 256 1.79 -8.51 -23.55
C ALA A 256 2.96 -7.97 -24.38
N GLY A 257 3.49 -6.79 -24.05
CA GLY A 257 4.60 -6.18 -24.79
C GLY A 257 5.92 -6.04 -24.01
N GLN A 258 5.90 -5.87 -22.69
CA GLN A 258 7.07 -5.39 -21.95
C GLN A 258 8.27 -6.35 -21.99
N ASP A 259 8.02 -7.66 -21.88
CA ASP A 259 9.06 -8.68 -21.70
C ASP A 259 9.30 -9.52 -22.97
N VAL A 260 8.62 -9.21 -24.06
CA VAL A 260 8.66 -10.02 -25.29
C VAL A 260 9.16 -9.22 -26.48
N GLU A 261 9.66 -9.95 -27.46
CA GLU A 261 10.03 -9.43 -28.77
C GLU A 261 9.72 -10.47 -29.85
N LEU A 262 9.79 -10.04 -31.11
CA LEU A 262 9.61 -10.94 -32.24
C LEU A 262 10.63 -12.08 -32.16
N ALA A 263 10.17 -13.30 -32.48
CA ALA A 263 11.05 -14.45 -32.57
C ALA A 263 12.08 -14.27 -33.70
N ASP A 264 13.21 -14.97 -33.61
CA ASP A 264 14.24 -14.87 -34.63
C ASP A 264 13.69 -15.31 -36.00
N GLY A 265 13.84 -14.44 -37.01
CA GLY A 265 13.31 -14.68 -38.36
C GLY A 265 11.80 -14.47 -38.50
N SER A 266 11.12 -13.90 -37.51
CA SER A 266 9.74 -13.39 -37.64
C SER A 266 9.75 -11.96 -38.23
N ASP A 267 8.78 -11.66 -39.08
CA ASP A 267 8.49 -10.32 -39.60
C ASP A 267 7.36 -9.61 -38.82
N GLY A 268 6.87 -10.24 -37.75
CA GLY A 268 5.76 -9.75 -36.93
C GLY A 268 4.36 -10.10 -37.44
N THR A 269 4.24 -10.79 -38.58
CA THR A 269 2.94 -11.21 -39.13
C THR A 269 2.60 -12.68 -38.86
N ASP A 270 3.61 -13.47 -38.48
CA ASP A 270 3.47 -14.92 -38.22
C ASP A 270 3.10 -15.26 -36.77
N GLY A 271 2.93 -14.25 -35.91
CA GLY A 271 2.55 -14.41 -34.51
C GLY A 271 3.60 -15.12 -33.66
N ARG A 272 4.87 -15.17 -34.08
CA ARG A 272 5.93 -15.82 -33.30
C ARG A 272 6.64 -14.82 -32.39
N TRP A 273 6.59 -15.11 -31.09
CA TRP A 273 7.15 -14.29 -30.03
C TRP A 273 8.17 -15.07 -29.21
N ARG A 274 9.08 -14.34 -28.56
CA ARG A 274 10.00 -14.89 -27.56
C ARG A 274 10.17 -13.91 -26.40
N ILE A 275 10.58 -14.44 -25.26
CA ILE A 275 10.99 -13.60 -24.12
C ILE A 275 12.30 -12.88 -24.48
N ALA A 276 12.29 -11.56 -24.38
CA ALA A 276 13.45 -10.73 -24.67
C ALA A 276 14.56 -11.00 -23.64
N ARG A 277 15.82 -11.09 -24.09
CA ARG A 277 16.98 -11.30 -23.20
C ARG A 277 17.46 -10.01 -22.55
N ARG A 278 16.53 -9.26 -21.95
CA ARG A 278 16.74 -7.99 -21.26
C ARG A 278 15.63 -7.76 -20.24
N VAL A 279 15.85 -6.85 -19.30
CA VAL A 279 14.79 -6.36 -18.40
C VAL A 279 14.25 -5.07 -19.00
N ALA A 280 12.93 -4.97 -19.16
CA ALA A 280 12.30 -3.75 -19.62
C ALA A 280 12.60 -2.58 -18.67
N PRO A 281 12.85 -1.36 -19.20
CA PRO A 281 12.82 -0.16 -18.38
C PRO A 281 11.48 -0.04 -17.66
N ASP A 282 11.51 0.31 -16.36
CA ASP A 282 10.31 0.45 -15.53
C ASP A 282 9.35 -0.76 -15.58
N ARG A 283 9.91 -1.96 -15.73
CA ARG A 283 9.17 -3.23 -15.78
C ARG A 283 8.20 -3.36 -14.61
N VAL A 284 6.93 -3.60 -14.91
CA VAL A 284 5.94 -4.03 -13.91
C VAL A 284 6.26 -5.47 -13.52
N ILE A 285 6.50 -5.71 -12.24
CA ILE A 285 6.97 -7.01 -11.74
C ILE A 285 5.84 -7.90 -11.24
N SER A 286 4.67 -7.33 -10.93
CA SER A 286 3.50 -8.05 -10.45
C SER A 286 2.20 -7.43 -10.97
N THR A 287 1.24 -8.28 -11.30
CA THR A 287 -0.13 -7.85 -11.65
C THR A 287 -1.01 -7.51 -10.43
N VAL A 288 -0.54 -7.89 -9.23
CA VAL A 288 -1.18 -7.62 -7.94
C VAL A 288 -0.90 -6.19 -7.49
N ASP A 289 0.36 -5.78 -7.60
CA ASP A 289 0.82 -4.42 -7.33
C ASP A 289 1.55 -3.88 -8.58
N PRO A 290 0.82 -3.21 -9.48
CA PRO A 290 1.37 -2.69 -10.73
C PRO A 290 2.31 -1.50 -10.56
N GLU A 291 2.54 -0.98 -9.34
CA GLU A 291 3.47 0.11 -9.08
C GLU A 291 4.84 -0.38 -8.59
N ALA A 292 4.92 -1.61 -8.09
CA ALA A 292 6.17 -2.23 -7.70
C ALA A 292 7.13 -2.37 -8.91
N ARG A 293 8.40 -1.98 -8.72
CA ARG A 293 9.43 -2.01 -9.77
C ARG A 293 10.70 -2.69 -9.29
N HIS A 294 11.43 -3.27 -10.24
CA HIS A 294 12.83 -3.61 -10.02
C HIS A 294 13.67 -2.35 -9.80
N THR A 295 14.48 -2.35 -8.75
CA THR A 295 15.43 -1.28 -8.47
C THR A 295 16.79 -1.82 -8.02
N ARG A 296 17.74 -0.92 -7.82
CA ARG A 296 19.08 -1.24 -7.35
C ARG A 296 19.48 -0.27 -6.25
N LYS A 297 19.83 -0.82 -5.09
CA LYS A 297 20.50 -0.05 -4.03
C LYS A 297 21.98 0.16 -4.36
N SER A 298 22.59 -0.77 -5.07
CA SER A 298 23.96 -0.67 -5.60
C SER A 298 24.10 -1.51 -6.87
N LYS A 299 25.28 -1.48 -7.52
CA LYS A 299 25.57 -2.33 -8.68
C LYS A 299 25.31 -3.83 -8.42
N SER A 300 25.56 -4.29 -7.19
CA SER A 300 25.42 -5.69 -6.78
C SER A 300 24.15 -5.99 -6.00
N ASN A 301 23.46 -4.98 -5.45
CA ASN A 301 22.28 -5.17 -4.62
C ASN A 301 21.02 -4.75 -5.38
N ARG A 302 20.31 -5.76 -5.92
CA ARG A 302 19.00 -5.61 -6.55
C ARG A 302 17.92 -5.76 -5.48
N LYS A 303 16.89 -4.94 -5.58
CA LYS A 303 15.69 -4.97 -4.73
C LYS A 303 14.46 -4.73 -5.59
N ASP A 304 13.33 -5.20 -5.11
CA ASP A 304 12.04 -5.03 -5.75
C ASP A 304 11.15 -4.24 -4.78
N GLY A 305 10.41 -3.26 -5.30
CA GLY A 305 9.43 -2.53 -4.52
C GLY A 305 9.39 -1.04 -4.83
N PHE A 306 9.50 -0.22 -3.78
CA PHE A 306 9.22 1.22 -3.81
C PHE A 306 10.40 2.04 -3.28
N ARG A 307 10.44 3.31 -3.63
CA ARG A 307 11.38 4.27 -3.03
C ARG A 307 10.61 5.22 -2.15
N GLY A 308 10.90 5.19 -0.86
CA GLY A 308 10.38 6.16 0.09
C GLY A 308 11.43 7.23 0.37
N HIS A 309 10.98 8.47 0.33
CA HIS A 309 11.77 9.67 0.53
C HIS A 309 11.36 10.29 1.86
N VAL A 310 12.34 10.83 2.59
CA VAL A 310 12.15 11.50 3.86
C VAL A 310 12.83 12.86 3.79
N SER A 311 12.07 13.90 4.13
CA SER A 311 12.61 15.24 4.35
C SER A 311 12.70 15.48 5.85
N ALA A 312 13.89 15.74 6.36
CA ALA A 312 14.13 15.96 7.78
C ALA A 312 14.83 17.29 8.05
N GLU A 313 14.48 17.94 9.15
CA GLU A 313 15.27 19.04 9.70
C GLU A 313 16.47 18.47 10.48
N PRO A 314 17.71 18.77 10.08
CA PRO A 314 18.90 18.02 10.52
C PRO A 314 19.27 18.21 12.00
N GLU A 315 18.91 19.34 12.63
CA GLU A 315 19.28 19.60 14.02
C GLU A 315 18.33 18.93 15.02
N THR A 316 17.04 18.87 14.68
CA THR A 316 16.00 18.27 15.51
C THR A 316 15.71 16.82 15.16
N GLY A 317 16.05 16.39 13.94
CA GLY A 317 15.68 15.07 13.41
C GLY A 317 14.18 14.95 13.09
N LEU A 318 13.42 16.05 13.12
CA LEU A 318 12.00 16.03 12.81
C LEU A 318 11.78 15.79 11.32
N ILE A 319 10.95 14.80 11.01
CA ILE A 319 10.50 14.51 9.65
C ILE A 319 9.39 15.51 9.30
N THR A 320 9.62 16.30 8.24
CA THR A 320 8.74 17.39 7.79
C THR A 320 7.98 17.06 6.50
N ASP A 321 8.39 16.04 5.76
CA ASP A 321 7.63 15.47 4.65
C ASP A 321 8.10 14.03 4.37
N THR A 322 7.22 13.22 3.79
CA THR A 322 7.53 11.87 3.30
C THR A 322 6.81 11.62 1.99
N GLU A 323 7.45 10.90 1.07
CA GLU A 323 6.85 10.56 -0.23
C GLU A 323 7.19 9.11 -0.57
N LEU A 324 6.21 8.32 -0.99
CA LEU A 324 6.44 7.02 -1.59
C LEU A 324 6.31 7.13 -3.11
N THR A 325 7.30 6.63 -3.83
CA THR A 325 7.33 6.64 -5.29
C THR A 325 7.68 5.25 -5.82
N SER A 326 7.38 5.01 -7.10
CA SER A 326 7.95 3.87 -7.83
C SER A 326 9.46 3.82 -7.65
N ALA A 327 10.01 2.62 -7.42
CA ALA A 327 11.45 2.47 -7.17
C ALA A 327 12.33 2.70 -8.40
N ALA A 328 11.72 2.75 -9.59
CA ALA A 328 12.35 3.05 -10.87
C ALA A 328 11.65 4.22 -11.58
N GLY A 329 12.33 4.80 -12.56
CA GLY A 329 11.87 5.98 -13.32
C GLY A 329 12.43 7.31 -12.81
N GLU A 330 12.46 8.32 -13.69
CA GLU A 330 13.00 9.65 -13.36
C GLU A 330 12.14 10.42 -12.35
N GLY A 331 10.83 10.18 -12.36
CA GLY A 331 9.88 10.85 -11.47
C GLY A 331 10.12 10.57 -9.97
N GLY A 332 10.66 9.39 -9.65
CA GLY A 332 11.01 8.99 -8.28
C GLY A 332 12.45 9.34 -7.86
N SER A 333 13.19 10.13 -8.65
CA SER A 333 14.57 10.49 -8.30
C SER A 333 14.63 11.54 -7.18
N ASP A 334 15.64 11.44 -6.31
CA ASP A 334 15.79 12.35 -5.16
C ASP A 334 15.78 13.85 -5.54
N PRO A 335 16.39 14.30 -6.66
CA PRO A 335 16.31 15.72 -7.06
C PRO A 335 14.90 16.16 -7.46
N VAL A 336 14.10 15.28 -8.08
CA VAL A 336 12.73 15.57 -8.50
C VAL A 336 11.83 15.62 -7.27
N VAL A 337 11.86 14.57 -6.45
CA VAL A 337 11.04 14.47 -5.23
C VAL A 337 11.46 15.52 -4.21
N GLY A 338 12.76 15.78 -4.05
CA GLY A 338 13.24 16.83 -3.16
C GLY A 338 12.71 18.22 -3.50
N ARG A 339 12.57 18.56 -4.80
CA ARG A 339 11.94 19.83 -5.22
C ARG A 339 10.46 19.87 -4.88
N GLN A 340 9.74 18.74 -5.06
CA GLN A 340 8.34 18.63 -4.68
C GLN A 340 8.17 18.80 -3.16
N MET A 341 8.97 18.10 -2.36
CA MET A 341 8.97 18.22 -0.89
C MET A 341 9.24 19.65 -0.42
N ILE A 342 10.23 20.34 -1.00
CA ILE A 342 10.50 21.75 -0.68
C ILE A 342 9.28 22.63 -1.01
N SER A 343 8.59 22.38 -2.12
CA SER A 343 7.41 23.15 -2.51
C SER A 343 6.20 22.96 -1.58
N ARG A 344 6.14 21.82 -0.87
CA ARG A 344 5.09 21.45 0.08
C ARG A 344 5.48 21.72 1.54
N ASP A 345 6.70 22.20 1.80
CA ASP A 345 7.21 22.41 3.15
C ASP A 345 6.34 23.43 3.90
N ARG A 346 5.84 22.99 5.05
CA ARG A 346 4.87 23.72 5.87
C ARG A 346 5.55 24.68 6.86
N PHE A 347 6.89 24.69 6.97
CA PHE A 347 7.63 25.34 8.07
C PHE A 347 8.71 26.36 7.65
#